data_AF-A0A646KUV3-F1
#
_entry.id   AF-A0A646KUV3-F1
#
_cell.length_a   1.000
_cell.length_b   1.000
_cell.length_c   1.000
_cell.angle_alpha   90.00
_cell.angle_beta   90.00
_cell.angle_gamma   90.00
#
_symmetry.space_group_name_H-M   'P 1'
#
loop_
_entity.id
_entity.type
_entity.pdbx_description
1 polymer ?
#
loop_
_entity_poly.entity_id
_entity_poly.type
_entity_poly.pdbx_seq_one_letter_code
_entity_poly.pdbx_strand_id
1 'polypeptide(L)'
;MLHRSTASPATAVAGPDRLAANPDVLFVYGTLQFPEVLEALLGLIPDSVPATARGWRAAALANRVYPGLVAADDTATGLLLTDLSPEEWRVLDTFEDDWYDLRRLHLASGGHGWAYVWPGDEVLPGNWDAEAFRSRHLSAYAARCARITTRDDARVS
;
A
#
# COMPACT_ATOMS: atom_id res chain seq x y z
N MET A 1 -35.62 15.27 -26.21
CA MET A 1 -34.51 15.85 -25.43
C MET A 1 -33.62 14.70 -24.99
N LEU A 2 -32.55 14.45 -25.76
CA LEU A 2 -31.50 13.45 -25.52
C LEU A 2 -30.26 14.29 -25.10
N HIS A 3 -29.52 14.01 -24.03
CA HIS A 3 -28.73 12.81 -23.83
C HIS A 3 -28.50 12.51 -22.35
N ARG A 4 -28.55 11.22 -22.03
CA ARG A 4 -28.11 10.60 -20.77
C ARG A 4 -26.69 10.06 -20.97
N SER A 5 -25.94 9.97 -19.87
CA SER A 5 -24.76 9.11 -19.66
C SER A 5 -23.44 9.52 -20.31
N THR A 6 -22.57 10.17 -19.53
CA THR A 6 -21.12 9.98 -19.66
C THR A 6 -20.72 8.80 -18.78
N ALA A 7 -20.58 7.63 -19.39
CA ALA A 7 -19.92 6.50 -18.77
C ALA A 7 -18.40 6.72 -18.84
N SER A 8 -17.76 6.93 -17.69
CA SER A 8 -16.34 6.60 -17.54
C SER A 8 -16.23 5.08 -17.46
N PRO A 9 -15.39 4.39 -18.25
CA PRO A 9 -14.96 3.06 -17.87
C PRO A 9 -13.89 3.23 -16.80
N ALA A 10 -14.32 3.38 -15.55
CA ALA A 10 -13.53 2.94 -14.42
C ALA A 10 -13.51 1.41 -14.48
N THR A 11 -12.50 0.83 -15.12
CA THR A 11 -12.21 -0.59 -14.93
C THR A 11 -11.41 -0.73 -13.63
N ALA A 12 -12.06 -0.44 -12.51
CA ALA A 12 -11.65 -1.00 -11.24
C ALA A 12 -11.99 -2.50 -11.32
N VAL A 13 -11.01 -3.32 -11.70
CA VAL A 13 -11.13 -4.78 -11.58
C VAL A 13 -11.01 -5.10 -10.09
N ALA A 14 -12.03 -4.81 -9.31
CA ALA A 14 -12.19 -5.35 -7.96
C ALA A 14 -12.81 -6.74 -8.14
N GLY A 15 -11.96 -7.76 -8.17
CA GLY A 15 -12.38 -9.15 -8.32
C GLY A 15 -11.49 -10.06 -7.45
N PRO A 16 -12.03 -11.21 -6.98
CA PRO A 16 -11.35 -12.15 -6.08
C PRO A 16 -10.09 -12.82 -6.66
N ASP A 17 -9.66 -12.40 -7.85
CA ASP A 17 -8.56 -12.97 -8.63
C ASP A 17 -7.27 -12.13 -8.56
N ARG A 18 -7.28 -11.00 -7.84
CA ARG A 18 -6.07 -10.15 -7.64
C ARG A 18 -4.91 -10.91 -6.97
N LEU A 19 -5.24 -11.87 -6.12
CA LEU A 19 -4.29 -12.69 -5.34
C LEU A 19 -4.00 -14.05 -5.97
N ALA A 20 -4.71 -14.45 -7.05
CA ALA A 20 -4.60 -15.80 -7.61
C ALA A 20 -3.22 -16.14 -8.20
N ALA A 21 -2.39 -15.12 -8.43
CA ALA A 21 -1.04 -15.29 -8.94
C ALA A 21 0.04 -15.47 -7.86
N ASN A 22 -0.29 -15.48 -6.55
CA ASN A 22 0.68 -15.42 -5.45
C ASN A 22 1.83 -14.45 -5.78
N PRO A 23 1.55 -13.14 -5.79
CA PRO A 23 2.56 -12.16 -6.15
C PRO A 23 3.80 -12.32 -5.26
N ASP A 24 4.92 -12.73 -5.86
CA ASP A 24 6.15 -13.08 -5.11
C ASP A 24 6.68 -11.91 -4.25
N VAL A 25 6.36 -10.67 -4.63
CA VAL A 25 6.90 -9.46 -3.99
C VAL A 25 5.94 -8.25 -3.99
N LEU A 26 5.88 -7.55 -2.85
CA LEU A 26 5.11 -6.31 -2.65
C LEU A 26 6.04 -5.13 -2.43
N PHE A 27 5.94 -4.11 -3.28
CA PHE A 27 6.62 -2.83 -3.11
C PHE A 27 5.81 -1.91 -2.19
N VAL A 28 6.37 -1.62 -1.03
CA VAL A 28 5.81 -0.73 -0.02
C VAL A 28 6.63 0.56 0.06
N TYR A 29 5.94 1.70 0.05
CA TYR A 29 6.54 3.04 -0.06
C TYR A 29 6.06 4.00 1.03
N GLY A 30 5.25 3.50 1.98
CA GLY A 30 4.60 4.27 3.02
C GLY A 30 4.75 3.65 4.39
N THR A 31 3.65 3.58 5.14
CA THR A 31 3.64 3.09 6.53
C THR A 31 4.01 1.63 6.66
N LEU A 32 3.77 0.82 5.64
CA LEU A 32 4.17 -0.59 5.59
C LEU A 32 5.69 -0.81 5.48
N GLN A 33 6.50 0.25 5.39
CA GLN A 33 7.95 0.15 5.49
C GLN A 33 8.45 0.00 6.93
N PHE A 34 7.62 0.29 7.92
CA PHE A 34 8.03 0.25 9.33
C PHE A 34 7.82 -1.16 9.90
N PRO A 35 8.87 -1.77 10.48
CA PRO A 35 8.77 -3.08 11.12
C PRO A 35 7.67 -3.15 12.19
N GLU A 36 7.45 -2.08 12.94
CA GLU A 36 6.44 -2.01 13.99
C GLU A 36 5.01 -2.09 13.43
N VAL A 37 4.79 -1.61 12.20
CA VAL A 37 3.49 -1.74 11.52
C VAL A 37 3.34 -3.14 10.95
N LEU A 38 4.39 -3.70 10.35
CA LEU A 38 4.39 -5.06 9.82
C LEU A 38 4.15 -6.09 10.94
N GLU A 39 4.88 -6.00 12.05
CA GLU A 39 4.70 -6.86 13.22
C GLU A 39 3.29 -6.71 13.81
N ALA A 40 2.76 -5.49 13.88
CA ALA A 40 1.41 -5.25 14.37
C ALA A 40 0.29 -5.78 13.44
N LEU A 41 0.57 -6.01 12.16
CA LEU A 41 -0.41 -6.54 11.21
C LEU A 41 -0.25 -8.05 11.01
N LEU A 42 0.97 -8.52 10.84
CA LEU A 42 1.31 -9.89 10.46
C LEU A 42 1.75 -10.75 11.65
N GLY A 43 2.06 -10.15 12.80
CA GLY A 43 2.68 -10.84 13.93
C GLY A 43 4.17 -11.19 13.71
N LEU A 44 4.73 -10.81 12.55
CA LEU A 44 6.12 -11.02 12.16
C LEU A 44 6.59 -9.89 11.25
N ILE A 45 7.91 -9.82 11.02
CA ILE A 45 8.52 -8.87 10.08
C ILE A 45 9.00 -9.68 8.87
N PRO A 46 8.35 -9.55 7.70
CA PRO A 46 8.77 -10.23 6.48
C PRO A 46 10.17 -9.78 6.05
N ASP A 47 10.86 -10.65 5.33
CA ASP A 47 12.10 -10.27 4.67
C ASP A 47 11.82 -9.17 3.64
N SER A 48 12.72 -8.20 3.60
CA SER A 48 12.56 -7.06 2.70
C SER A 48 13.89 -6.54 2.19
N VAL A 49 13.85 -6.03 0.96
CA VAL A 49 15.03 -5.42 0.32
C VAL A 49 14.71 -3.99 -0.12
N PRO A 50 15.65 -3.04 0.01
CA PRO A 50 15.47 -1.70 -0.52
C PRO A 50 15.16 -1.73 -2.02
N ALA A 51 14.13 -0.99 -2.42
CA ALA A 51 13.69 -0.92 -3.81
C ALA A 51 13.26 0.50 -4.17
N THR A 52 13.24 0.77 -5.47
CA THR A 52 12.80 2.08 -5.98
C THR A 52 11.98 1.91 -7.24
N ALA A 53 10.92 2.70 -7.38
CA ALA A 53 10.06 2.73 -8.57
C ALA A 53 10.23 4.08 -9.29
N ARG A 54 10.73 4.05 -10.54
CA ARG A 54 10.93 5.25 -11.37
C ARG A 54 9.61 5.65 -12.03
N GLY A 55 9.38 6.95 -12.18
CA GLY A 55 8.13 7.48 -12.71
C GLY A 55 7.02 7.59 -11.64
N TRP A 56 7.40 7.51 -10.37
CA TRP A 56 6.49 7.50 -9.23
C TRP A 56 7.05 8.34 -8.09
N ARG A 57 6.17 8.88 -7.25
CA ARG A 57 6.55 9.47 -5.96
C ARG A 57 5.55 9.09 -4.87
N ALA A 58 6.05 8.96 -3.64
CA ALA A 58 5.22 8.83 -2.45
C ALA A 58 4.74 10.22 -2.02
N ALA A 59 3.55 10.60 -2.46
CA ALA A 59 2.99 11.91 -2.20
C ALA A 59 2.28 11.97 -0.84
N ALA A 60 2.37 13.13 -0.18
CA ALA A 60 1.50 13.40 0.96
C ALA A 60 0.06 13.57 0.48
N LEU A 61 -0.91 13.09 1.25
CA LEU A 61 -2.33 13.20 0.93
C LEU A 61 -3.01 14.20 1.87
N ALA A 62 -4.01 14.93 1.36
CA ALA A 62 -4.79 15.84 2.17
C ALA A 62 -5.60 15.06 3.22
N ASN A 63 -5.58 15.51 4.47
CA ASN A 63 -6.31 14.91 5.60
C ASN A 63 -5.95 13.44 5.92
N ARG A 64 -4.80 12.94 5.44
CA ARG A 64 -4.33 11.58 5.71
C ARG A 64 -2.89 11.62 6.23
N VAL A 65 -2.57 10.69 7.13
CA VAL A 65 -1.23 10.56 7.74
C VAL A 65 -0.30 9.64 6.96
N TYR A 66 -0.84 8.90 5.99
CA TYR A 66 -0.14 7.94 5.15
C TYR A 66 -0.05 8.46 3.71
N PRO A 67 0.97 8.04 2.94
CA PRO A 67 1.17 8.52 1.59
C PRO A 67 0.25 7.85 0.57
N GLY A 68 0.19 8.47 -0.61
CA GLY A 68 -0.31 7.85 -1.83
C GLY A 68 0.78 7.79 -2.89
N LEU A 69 0.97 6.63 -3.51
CA LEU A 69 1.87 6.51 -4.65
C LEU A 69 1.19 7.05 -5.90
N VAL A 70 1.82 8.00 -6.56
CA VAL A 70 1.28 8.68 -7.75
C VAL A 70 2.34 8.78 -8.83
N ALA A 71 1.90 8.80 -10.09
CA ALA A 71 2.79 8.98 -11.22
C ALA A 71 3.42 10.38 -11.18
N ALA A 72 4.75 10.45 -11.31
CA ALA A 72 5.52 11.69 -11.31
C ALA A 72 6.87 11.49 -11.98
N ASP A 73 7.50 12.55 -12.50
CA ASP A 73 8.88 12.48 -12.99
C ASP A 73 9.88 12.48 -11.82
N ASP A 74 9.77 11.46 -10.98
CA ASP A 74 10.54 11.27 -9.75
C ASP A 74 10.72 9.75 -9.49
N THR A 75 11.42 9.41 -8.41
CA THR A 75 11.67 8.03 -7.99
C THR A 75 11.17 7.80 -6.57
N ALA A 76 10.15 6.96 -6.44
CA ALA A 76 9.64 6.53 -5.15
C ALA A 76 10.61 5.53 -4.53
N THR A 77 11.08 5.82 -3.32
CA THR A 77 11.92 4.91 -2.54
C THR A 77 11.03 4.12 -1.57
N GLY A 78 11.33 2.84 -1.43
CA GLY A 78 10.52 1.92 -0.66
C GLY A 78 11.29 0.68 -0.24
N LEU A 79 10.55 -0.30 0.27
CA LEU A 79 11.00 -1.66 0.50
C LEU A 79 10.21 -2.59 -0.41
N LEU A 80 10.85 -3.66 -0.85
CA LEU A 80 10.21 -4.78 -1.51
C LEU A 80 10.12 -5.91 -0.49
N LEU A 81 8.91 -6.15 0.02
CA LEU A 81 8.63 -7.32 0.85
C LEU A 81 8.71 -8.56 -0.02
N THR A 82 9.51 -9.52 0.41
CA THR A 82 9.76 -10.79 -0.25
C THR A 82 9.30 -11.94 0.64
N ASP A 83 9.00 -13.09 0.05
CA ASP A 83 8.61 -14.30 0.80
C ASP A 83 7.31 -14.14 1.61
N LEU A 84 6.40 -13.30 1.11
CA LEU A 84 5.09 -13.13 1.72
C LEU A 84 4.21 -14.36 1.47
N SER A 85 3.72 -14.97 2.55
CA SER A 85 2.75 -16.05 2.45
C SER A 85 1.40 -15.55 1.91
N PRO A 86 0.57 -16.42 1.31
CA PRO A 86 -0.78 -16.03 0.85
C PRO A 86 -1.68 -15.49 1.98
N GLU A 87 -1.40 -15.83 3.24
CA GLU A 87 -2.11 -15.31 4.39
C GLU A 87 -1.69 -13.89 4.74
N GLU A 88 -0.40 -13.63 4.81
CA GLU A 88 0.14 -12.28 5.04
C GLU A 88 -0.32 -11.31 3.95
N TRP A 89 -0.30 -11.77 2.70
CA TRP A 89 -0.84 -11.03 1.57
C TRP A 89 -2.31 -10.65 1.75
N ARG A 90 -3.15 -11.59 2.19
CA ARG A 90 -4.57 -11.30 2.47
C ARG A 90 -4.74 -10.29 3.59
N VAL A 91 -3.92 -10.36 4.64
CA VAL A 91 -3.96 -9.39 5.74
C VAL A 91 -3.59 -7.99 5.24
N LEU A 92 -2.52 -7.87 4.45
CA LEU A 92 -2.11 -6.59 3.85
C LEU A 92 -3.16 -6.05 2.88
N ASP A 93 -3.75 -6.90 2.04
CA ASP A 93 -4.78 -6.52 1.09
C ASP A 93 -6.09 -6.08 1.79
N THR A 94 -6.47 -6.80 2.85
CA THR A 94 -7.63 -6.41 3.67
C THR A 94 -7.38 -5.10 4.42
N PHE A 95 -6.13 -4.85 4.84
CA PHE A 95 -5.77 -3.62 5.54
C PHE A 95 -5.76 -2.39 4.63
N GLU A 96 -5.24 -2.51 3.41
CA GLU A 96 -5.18 -1.40 2.44
C GLU A 96 -6.56 -1.05 1.86
N ASP A 97 -7.53 -1.98 1.96
CA ASP A 97 -8.96 -1.78 1.67
C ASP A 97 -9.21 -1.22 0.24
N ASP A 98 -10.47 -0.94 -0.12
CA ASP A 98 -10.87 -0.50 -1.47
C ASP A 98 -10.35 0.89 -1.88
N TRP A 99 -9.54 1.55 -1.05
CA TRP A 99 -9.06 2.91 -1.29
C TRP A 99 -7.85 2.97 -2.23
N TYR A 100 -7.17 1.84 -2.46
CA TYR A 100 -5.98 1.76 -3.30
C TYR A 100 -6.15 0.79 -4.47
N ASP A 101 -5.56 1.16 -5.60
CA ASP A 101 -5.45 0.29 -6.78
C ASP A 101 -4.17 -0.55 -6.68
N LEU A 102 -4.30 -1.87 -6.58
CA LEU A 102 -3.14 -2.75 -6.68
C LEU A 102 -2.63 -2.78 -8.13
N ARG A 103 -1.42 -2.27 -8.38
CA ARG A 103 -0.80 -2.22 -9.71
C ARG A 103 0.59 -2.81 -9.72
N ARG A 104 0.95 -3.46 -10.83
CA ARG A 104 2.30 -3.98 -11.06
C ARG A 104 3.20 -2.86 -11.59
N LEU A 105 4.24 -2.54 -10.84
CA LEU A 105 5.22 -1.50 -11.17
C LEU A 105 6.55 -2.10 -11.63
N HIS A 106 7.24 -1.36 -12.48
CA HIS A 106 8.63 -1.65 -12.83
C HIS A 106 9.55 -1.04 -11.76
N LEU A 107 10.38 -1.88 -11.17
CA LEU A 107 11.38 -1.47 -10.19
C LEU A 107 12.70 -1.13 -10.90
N ALA A 108 13.47 -0.21 -10.33
CA ALA A 108 14.77 0.17 -10.88
C ALA A 108 15.79 -0.98 -10.87
N SER A 109 15.57 -2.01 -10.05
CA SER A 109 16.34 -3.26 -10.03
C SER A 109 16.15 -4.11 -11.28
N GLY A 110 15.23 -3.74 -12.18
CA GLY A 110 14.92 -4.47 -13.41
C GLY A 110 13.80 -5.51 -13.27
N GLY A 111 13.31 -5.73 -12.05
CA GLY A 111 12.17 -6.59 -11.75
C GLY A 111 10.83 -5.85 -11.72
N HIS A 112 9.79 -6.57 -11.32
CA HIS A 112 8.47 -6.01 -11.04
C HIS A 112 8.09 -6.23 -9.60
N GLY A 113 7.33 -5.30 -9.04
CA GLY A 113 6.67 -5.46 -7.74
C GLY A 113 5.24 -4.96 -7.82
N TRP A 114 4.36 -5.58 -7.04
CA TRP A 114 3.03 -5.06 -6.85
C TRP A 114 3.06 -3.88 -5.89
N ALA A 115 2.28 -2.84 -6.13
CA ALA A 115 2.22 -1.68 -5.26
C ALA A 115 0.78 -1.17 -5.19
N TYR A 116 0.39 -0.70 -4.01
CA TYR A 116 -0.88 -0.01 -3.80
C TYR A 116 -0.76 1.43 -4.33
N VAL A 117 -1.45 1.75 -5.41
CA VAL A 117 -1.42 3.07 -6.06
C VAL A 117 -2.64 3.87 -5.63
N TRP A 118 -2.45 5.15 -5.32
CA TRP A 118 -3.55 6.02 -4.92
C TRP A 118 -4.31 6.51 -6.16
N PRO A 119 -5.61 6.21 -6.31
CA PRO A 119 -6.38 6.63 -7.49
C PRO A 119 -7.00 8.03 -7.35
N GLY A 120 -7.00 8.62 -6.15
CA GLY A 120 -7.68 9.88 -5.85
C GLY A 120 -6.85 11.13 -6.15
N ASP A 121 -7.54 12.27 -6.30
CA ASP A 121 -6.93 13.57 -6.62
C ASP A 121 -6.46 14.37 -5.39
N GLU A 122 -6.64 13.83 -4.18
CA GLU A 122 -6.34 14.44 -2.88
C GLU A 122 -4.83 14.52 -2.56
N VAL A 123 -4.02 14.72 -3.59
CA VAL A 123 -2.58 14.62 -3.58
C VAL A 123 -1.98 16.00 -3.34
N LEU A 124 -1.16 16.12 -2.30
CA LEU A 124 -0.44 17.35 -2.02
C LEU A 124 0.81 17.47 -2.92
N PRO A 125 1.28 18.71 -3.20
CA PRO A 125 2.49 18.92 -3.99
C PRO A 125 3.75 18.33 -3.35
N GLY A 126 3.78 18.23 -2.02
CA GLY A 126 4.91 17.69 -1.27
C GLY A 126 4.97 16.16 -1.28
N ASN A 127 6.17 15.64 -1.06
CA ASN A 127 6.37 14.23 -0.75
C ASN A 127 6.06 13.98 0.72
N TRP A 128 5.59 12.77 1.00
CA TRP A 128 5.36 12.35 2.38
C TRP A 128 6.68 12.13 3.11
N ASP A 129 6.72 12.54 4.37
CA ASP A 129 7.91 12.47 5.21
C ASP A 129 7.80 11.27 6.17
N ALA A 130 8.56 10.22 5.84
CA ALA A 130 8.61 9.00 6.62
C ALA A 130 9.15 9.23 8.04
N GLU A 131 10.12 10.14 8.21
CA GLU A 131 10.73 10.39 9.52
C GLU A 131 9.79 11.22 10.41
N ALA A 132 9.07 12.18 9.82
CA ALA A 132 8.01 12.90 10.52
C ALA A 132 6.89 11.95 10.97
N PHE A 133 6.50 10.98 10.14
CA PHE A 133 5.54 9.95 10.53
C PHE A 133 6.09 9.05 11.64
N ARG A 134 7.33 8.58 11.50
CA ARG A 134 8.00 7.74 12.48
C ARG A 134 8.00 8.39 13.87
N SER A 135 8.42 9.64 13.93
CA SER A 135 8.55 10.37 15.19
C SER A 135 7.21 10.76 15.84
N ARG A 136 6.17 11.04 15.04
CA ARG A 136 4.92 11.62 15.54
C ARG A 136 3.74 10.65 15.62
N HIS A 137 3.72 9.64 14.75
CA HIS A 137 2.50 8.87 14.50
C HIS A 137 2.70 7.36 14.58
N LEU A 138 3.91 6.84 14.34
CA LEU A 138 4.17 5.39 14.24
C LEU A 138 3.66 4.60 15.44
N SER A 139 3.99 5.02 16.66
CA SER A 139 3.57 4.28 17.87
C SER A 139 2.05 4.17 17.99
N ALA A 140 1.32 5.28 17.79
CA ALA A 140 -0.13 5.28 17.83
C ALA A 140 -0.76 4.51 16.67
N TYR A 141 -0.12 4.54 15.50
CA TYR A 141 -0.55 3.83 14.30
C TYR A 141 -0.37 2.32 14.44
N ALA A 142 0.80 1.86 14.87
CA ALA A 142 1.08 0.45 15.14
C ALA A 142 0.13 -0.11 16.23
N ALA A 143 -0.11 0.65 17.31
CA ALA A 143 -1.08 0.25 18.34
C ALA A 143 -2.53 0.21 17.82
N ARG A 144 -2.87 0.94 16.76
CA ARG A 144 -4.16 0.83 16.06
C ARG A 144 -4.18 -0.42 15.18
N CYS A 145 -3.13 -0.68 14.42
CA CYS A 145 -2.99 -1.89 13.59
C CYS A 145 -3.14 -3.16 14.44
N ALA A 146 -2.44 -3.24 15.57
CA ALA A 146 -2.51 -4.38 16.49
C ALA A 146 -3.94 -4.66 17.00
N ARG A 147 -4.78 -3.62 17.16
CA ARG A 147 -6.17 -3.79 17.59
C ARG A 147 -7.11 -4.28 16.49
N ILE A 148 -6.73 -4.10 15.22
CA ILE A 148 -7.50 -4.58 14.07
C ILE A 148 -7.31 -6.10 13.97
N THR A 149 -6.07 -6.59 13.99
CA THR A 149 -5.76 -8.04 13.96
C THR A 149 -6.41 -8.81 15.10
N THR A 150 -6.31 -8.34 16.36
CA THR A 150 -6.93 -9.04 17.51
C THR A 150 -8.46 -9.14 17.41
N ARG A 151 -9.12 -8.24 16.66
CA ARG A 151 -10.58 -8.22 16.52
C ARG A 151 -11.07 -9.19 15.45
N ASP A 152 -10.26 -9.48 14.45
CA ASP A 152 -10.57 -10.49 13.43
C ASP A 152 -10.36 -11.91 13.97
N ASP A 153 -9.34 -12.14 14.80
CA ASP A 153 -9.15 -13.42 15.49
C ASP A 153 -10.36 -13.79 16.37
N ALA A 154 -10.98 -12.80 17.01
CA ALA A 154 -12.15 -12.98 17.88
C ALA A 154 -13.48 -13.23 17.11
N ARG A 155 -13.49 -13.08 15.78
CA ARG A 155 -14.68 -13.36 14.93
C ARG A 155 -14.69 -14.75 14.31
N VAL A 156 -13.60 -15.51 14.45
CA VAL A 156 -13.43 -16.87 13.89
C VAL A 156 -13.48 -17.95 14.98
N SER A 157 -14.10 -17.67 16.14
CA SER A 157 -14.34 -18.65 17.22
C SER A 157 -15.81 -18.82 17.55
#